data_AF-A0A4Y7LZT4-F1
#
_entry.id   AF-A0A4Y7LZT4-F1
#
_cell.length_a   1.000
_cell.length_b   1.000
_cell.length_c   1.000
_cell.angle_alpha   90.00
_cell.angle_beta   90.00
_cell.angle_gamma   90.00
#
_symmetry.space_group_name_H-M   'P 1'
#
loop_
_entity.id
_entity.type
_entity.pdbx_description
1 polymer ?
#
loop_
_entity_poly.entity_id
_entity_poly.type
_entity_poly.pdbx_seq_one_letter_code
_entity_poly.pdbx_strand_id
1 'polypeptide(L)'
;MLRVQSPEGTRRVEVESDTLTNELFEKVVKAFELSGYCFTIYCSRDKTQEIISSKTKTVANYGLKHGDMIYLSPNADTSQHSKLANKVKNGVSASSSSSSFTSNSNIPGSKIPIRSNVKEDQVDVLLQKMDGTVKRKRDPKNCLHGDNSSCIHCLPLEPYDATYLKDLNVKHMSFHAYLRKLSSGLDGGKYANLENISCRIKPGCTGHPPWPKGVCSKCQPKAITLNSQPYRHVDNVVFENPNLVECFLHYWRVTGRQRMGFLYGRFDVHLDVPLGIKGIVAAIYEPPQESTRDSVRLLPDPRQSLVDRLAAKLGLVCIGWIFTDLVTEDASKGTVRHFRNADTHFLSAQECIMAGHFQSIHPNPCRLSSDGYFGSKFVTICVTGDSQNQVHMEGYQVSNQCQALVRDECLVPTKDAPELAYARQSTAEKYIPDVYYKVSELSYLFLVV
;
A
#
# COMPACT_ATOMS: atom_id res chain seq x y z
N MET A 1 -10.50 7.27 -42.93
CA MET A 1 -11.65 6.89 -42.07
C MET A 1 -11.66 5.38 -41.90
N LEU A 2 -11.68 4.89 -40.66
CA LEU A 2 -11.80 3.48 -40.29
C LEU A 2 -13.11 3.23 -39.53
N ARG A 3 -13.64 2.02 -39.63
CA ARG A 3 -14.79 1.57 -38.84
C ARG A 3 -14.29 0.67 -37.71
N VAL A 4 -14.61 1.01 -36.47
CA VAL A 4 -14.18 0.28 -35.29
C VAL A 4 -15.38 -0.44 -34.70
N GLN A 5 -15.37 -1.78 -34.69
CA GLN A 5 -16.42 -2.61 -34.10
C GLN A 5 -16.04 -3.00 -32.68
N SER A 6 -16.89 -2.67 -31.71
CA SER A 6 -16.79 -3.08 -30.30
C SER A 6 -18.02 -3.93 -29.92
N PRO A 7 -18.04 -4.57 -28.72
CA PRO A 7 -19.24 -5.22 -28.19
C PRO A 7 -20.45 -4.29 -28.03
N GLU A 8 -20.21 -2.98 -27.90
CA GLU A 8 -21.26 -1.96 -27.74
C GLU A 8 -21.76 -1.39 -29.08
N GLY A 9 -21.13 -1.78 -30.21
CA GLY A 9 -21.49 -1.33 -31.54
C GLY A 9 -20.30 -0.83 -32.37
N THR A 10 -20.58 -0.33 -33.56
CA THR A 10 -19.57 0.15 -34.52
C THR A 10 -19.56 1.68 -34.59
N ARG A 11 -18.40 2.30 -34.35
CA ARG A 11 -18.19 3.75 -34.52
C ARG A 11 -17.15 4.02 -35.61
N ARG A 12 -17.19 5.21 -36.21
CA ARG A 12 -16.24 5.63 -37.27
C ARG A 12 -15.19 6.55 -36.66
N VAL A 13 -13.93 6.33 -37.03
CA VAL A 13 -12.79 7.12 -36.58
C VAL A 13 -12.08 7.71 -37.79
N GLU A 14 -11.87 9.03 -37.78
CA GLU A 14 -11.14 9.73 -38.84
C GLU A 14 -9.64 9.60 -38.63
N VAL A 15 -8.99 8.86 -39.51
CA VAL A 15 -7.54 8.70 -39.59
C VAL A 15 -7.10 8.77 -41.05
N GLU A 16 -5.90 9.31 -41.23
CA GLU A 16 -5.14 9.38 -42.47
C GLU A 16 -4.15 8.21 -42.54
N SER A 17 -3.56 7.96 -43.71
CA SER A 17 -2.69 6.80 -43.94
C SER A 17 -1.38 6.88 -43.15
N ASP A 18 -0.89 8.09 -42.90
CA ASP A 18 0.32 8.42 -42.16
C ASP A 18 0.08 8.57 -40.65
N THR A 19 -1.18 8.52 -40.19
CA THR A 19 -1.51 8.61 -38.76
C THR A 19 -0.80 7.49 -38.00
N LEU A 20 -0.13 7.86 -36.90
CA LEU A 20 0.59 6.92 -36.04
C LEU A 20 -0.39 6.03 -35.26
N THR A 21 0.01 4.79 -34.96
CA THR A 21 -0.90 3.87 -34.25
C THR A 21 -1.19 4.32 -32.82
N ASN A 22 -0.34 5.09 -32.15
CA ASN A 22 -0.68 5.69 -30.85
C ASN A 22 -1.83 6.71 -30.95
N GLU A 23 -1.85 7.54 -32.00
CA GLU A 23 -2.92 8.52 -32.24
C GLU A 23 -4.24 7.83 -32.59
N LEU A 24 -4.18 6.67 -33.27
CA LEU A 24 -5.35 5.83 -33.49
C LEU A 24 -6.00 5.39 -32.16
N PHE A 25 -5.20 4.95 -31.18
CA PHE A 25 -5.70 4.54 -29.86
C PHE A 25 -6.33 5.72 -29.10
N GLU A 26 -5.73 6.91 -29.13
CA GLU A 26 -6.31 8.12 -28.53
C GLU A 26 -7.67 8.48 -29.16
N LYS A 27 -7.76 8.40 -30.50
CA LYS A 27 -9.01 8.66 -31.22
C LYS A 27 -10.09 7.62 -30.91
N VAL A 28 -9.70 6.35 -30.71
CA VAL A 28 -10.63 5.28 -30.30
C VAL A 28 -11.15 5.52 -28.87
N VAL A 29 -10.28 5.86 -27.92
CA VAL A 29 -10.71 6.22 -26.54
C VAL A 29 -11.73 7.36 -26.56
N LYS A 30 -11.45 8.42 -27.32
CA LYS A 30 -12.37 9.55 -27.48
C LYS A 30 -13.68 9.13 -28.15
N ALA A 31 -13.60 8.34 -29.21
CA ALA A 31 -14.77 7.92 -29.99
C ALA A 31 -15.72 7.02 -29.19
N PHE A 32 -15.23 6.22 -28.25
CA PHE A 32 -16.03 5.31 -27.42
C PHE A 32 -16.23 5.79 -25.97
N GLU A 33 -15.75 7.00 -25.63
CA GLU A 33 -15.82 7.56 -24.27
C GLU A 33 -15.25 6.60 -23.20
N LEU A 34 -14.20 5.87 -23.56
CA LEU A 34 -13.60 4.88 -22.67
C LEU A 34 -12.81 5.56 -21.54
N SER A 35 -12.92 5.04 -20.32
CA SER A 35 -12.23 5.57 -19.14
C SER A 35 -10.72 5.30 -19.13
N GLY A 36 -10.21 4.54 -20.10
CA GLY A 36 -8.79 4.19 -20.23
C GLY A 36 -8.50 3.35 -21.48
N TYR A 37 -7.26 2.86 -21.58
CA TYR A 37 -6.77 2.08 -22.73
C TYR A 37 -6.90 0.55 -22.51
N CYS A 38 -7.87 0.09 -21.71
CA CYS A 38 -8.06 -1.32 -21.38
C CYS A 38 -8.73 -2.13 -22.52
N PHE A 39 -8.20 -2.02 -23.74
CA PHE A 39 -8.70 -2.72 -24.91
C PHE A 39 -7.57 -2.99 -25.90
N THR A 40 -7.77 -4.01 -26.73
CA THR A 40 -6.87 -4.36 -27.82
C THR A 40 -7.62 -4.19 -29.15
N ILE A 41 -6.91 -3.69 -30.18
CA ILE A 41 -7.46 -3.52 -31.53
C ILE A 41 -6.85 -4.57 -32.46
N TYR A 42 -7.69 -5.24 -33.24
CA TYR A 42 -7.30 -6.25 -34.23
C TYR A 42 -7.72 -5.84 -35.65
N CYS A 43 -6.91 -6.20 -36.66
CA CYS A 43 -7.27 -6.01 -38.07
C CYS A 43 -8.36 -6.98 -38.53
N SER A 44 -8.47 -8.16 -37.89
CA SER A 44 -9.40 -9.21 -38.29
C SER A 44 -10.33 -9.63 -37.15
N ARG A 45 -11.51 -10.16 -37.53
CA ARG A 45 -12.60 -10.52 -36.61
C ARG A 45 -12.28 -11.70 -35.71
N ASP A 46 -11.44 -12.61 -36.20
CA ASP A 46 -10.90 -13.77 -35.48
C ASP A 46 -9.84 -13.38 -34.44
N LYS A 47 -9.61 -12.07 -34.22
CA LYS A 47 -8.58 -11.51 -33.33
C LYS A 47 -7.16 -11.92 -33.74
N THR A 48 -6.96 -12.25 -35.01
CA THR A 48 -5.63 -12.39 -35.59
C THR A 48 -5.15 -11.03 -36.07
N GLN A 49 -3.83 -10.79 -35.97
CA GLN A 49 -3.17 -9.52 -36.27
C GLN A 49 -3.59 -8.35 -35.35
N GLU A 50 -2.95 -8.30 -34.19
CA GLU A 50 -3.04 -7.19 -33.25
C GLU A 50 -2.35 -5.94 -33.78
N ILE A 51 -3.03 -4.79 -33.66
CA ILE A 51 -2.46 -3.48 -33.92
C ILE A 51 -1.79 -2.99 -32.65
N ILE A 52 -0.46 -2.90 -32.68
CA ILE A 52 0.33 -2.44 -31.54
C ILE A 52 0.41 -0.91 -31.59
N SER A 53 0.08 -0.28 -30.46
CA SER A 53 0.27 1.16 -30.28
C SER A 53 1.76 1.51 -30.34
N SER A 54 2.15 2.37 -31.27
CA SER A 54 3.54 2.76 -31.53
C SER A 54 3.61 4.19 -32.05
N LYS A 55 4.72 4.87 -31.75
CA LYS A 55 5.06 6.21 -32.25
C LYS A 55 5.83 6.19 -33.58
N THR A 56 6.16 4.99 -34.08
CA THR A 56 6.93 4.82 -35.32
C THR A 56 6.17 4.07 -36.41
N LYS A 57 5.12 3.33 -36.06
CA LYS A 57 4.29 2.61 -37.02
C LYS A 57 3.04 3.43 -37.34
N THR A 58 2.70 3.49 -38.62
CA THR A 58 1.50 4.15 -39.14
C THR A 58 0.38 3.15 -39.36
N VAL A 59 -0.84 3.65 -39.52
CA VAL A 59 -2.00 2.86 -39.95
C VAL A 59 -1.73 2.16 -41.30
N ALA A 60 -0.98 2.78 -42.22
CA ALA A 60 -0.59 2.17 -43.48
C ALA A 60 0.37 0.98 -43.33
N ASN A 61 1.22 0.95 -42.30
CA ASN A 61 2.09 -0.21 -42.03
C ASN A 61 1.29 -1.49 -41.73
N TYR A 62 0.05 -1.36 -41.26
CA TYR A 62 -0.87 -2.46 -41.00
C TYR A 62 -1.78 -2.77 -42.20
N GLY A 63 -1.55 -2.14 -43.36
CA GLY A 63 -2.30 -2.37 -44.60
C GLY A 63 -3.71 -1.80 -44.61
N LEU A 64 -4.07 -0.99 -43.61
CA LEU A 64 -5.42 -0.45 -43.42
C LEU A 64 -5.70 0.71 -44.38
N LYS A 65 -6.84 0.63 -45.07
CA LYS A 65 -7.32 1.59 -46.06
C LYS A 65 -8.62 2.25 -45.62
N HIS A 66 -9.03 3.29 -46.36
CA HIS A 66 -10.30 3.96 -46.12
C HIS A 66 -11.46 2.96 -46.20
N GLY A 67 -12.26 2.90 -45.13
CA GLY A 67 -13.44 2.04 -45.05
C GLY A 67 -13.21 0.69 -44.38
N ASP A 68 -11.95 0.33 -44.05
CA ASP A 68 -11.64 -0.93 -43.41
C ASP A 68 -12.24 -1.03 -42.00
N MET A 69 -12.59 -2.25 -41.62
CA MET A 69 -13.16 -2.58 -40.31
C MET A 69 -12.06 -3.13 -39.41
N ILE A 70 -11.90 -2.53 -38.24
CA ILE A 70 -11.02 -3.03 -37.18
C ILE A 70 -11.86 -3.38 -35.95
N TYR A 71 -11.37 -4.32 -35.14
CA TYR A 71 -12.15 -4.95 -34.08
C TYR A 71 -11.54 -4.59 -32.72
N LEU A 72 -12.31 -3.88 -31.91
CA LEU A 72 -11.98 -3.54 -30.53
C LEU A 72 -12.48 -4.68 -29.63
N SER A 73 -11.56 -5.38 -28.99
CA SER A 73 -11.87 -6.32 -27.91
C SER A 73 -11.54 -5.64 -26.58
N PRO A 74 -12.51 -5.43 -25.68
CA PRO A 74 -12.17 -5.08 -24.31
C PRO A 74 -11.39 -6.25 -23.71
N ASN A 75 -10.35 -5.93 -22.94
CA ASN A 75 -9.59 -6.93 -22.21
C ASN A 75 -10.36 -7.20 -20.92
N ALA A 76 -11.32 -8.12 -20.97
CA ALA A 76 -12.14 -8.40 -19.79
C ALA A 76 -12.71 -9.82 -19.82
N ASP A 77 -12.43 -10.59 -18.77
CA ASP A 77 -13.48 -11.43 -18.19
C ASP A 77 -14.44 -10.52 -17.43
N THR A 78 -15.19 -9.71 -18.18
CA THR A 78 -16.37 -9.00 -17.68
C THR A 78 -17.48 -9.22 -18.69
N SER A 79 -18.01 -10.44 -18.68
CA SER A 79 -19.29 -10.77 -19.29
C SER A 79 -20.32 -10.96 -18.18
N GLN A 80 -21.15 -9.93 -18.03
CA GLN A 80 -22.61 -9.96 -17.88
C GLN A 80 -23.27 -11.16 -17.19
N HIS A 81 -24.07 -10.86 -16.15
CA HIS A 81 -25.41 -11.45 -16.07
C HIS A 81 -26.46 -10.42 -15.69
N SER A 82 -27.37 -10.20 -16.64
CA SER A 82 -28.65 -9.53 -16.47
C SER A 82 -29.68 -10.48 -15.84
N LYS A 83 -30.53 -9.89 -15.01
CA LYS A 83 -31.93 -10.25 -14.67
C LYS A 83 -32.29 -11.75 -14.64
N LEU A 84 -32.52 -12.27 -13.44
CA LEU A 84 -33.65 -13.20 -13.20
C LEU A 84 -34.32 -12.85 -11.85
N ALA A 85 -35.61 -12.58 -11.91
CA ALA A 85 -36.50 -12.35 -10.78
C ALA A 85 -37.26 -13.65 -10.41
N ASN A 86 -37.72 -13.70 -9.16
CA ASN A 86 -38.60 -14.68 -8.51
C ASN A 86 -37.91 -15.98 -8.05
N LYS A 87 -38.12 -16.53 -6.85
CA LYS A 87 -39.39 -16.63 -6.11
C LYS A 87 -39.13 -16.88 -4.60
N VAL A 88 -39.92 -16.21 -3.78
CA VAL A 88 -40.03 -16.32 -2.32
C VAL A 88 -40.59 -17.69 -1.89
N LYS A 89 -40.09 -18.24 -0.77
CA LYS A 89 -40.90 -18.98 0.21
C LYS A 89 -40.50 -18.59 1.64
N ASN A 90 -41.52 -18.15 2.37
CA ASN A 90 -41.52 -17.74 3.77
C ASN A 90 -41.25 -18.90 4.72
N GLY A 91 -40.61 -18.57 5.85
CA GLY A 91 -40.67 -19.31 7.11
C GLY A 91 -40.44 -18.33 8.25
N VAL A 92 -41.51 -17.72 8.75
CA VAL A 92 -41.49 -16.80 9.89
C VAL A 92 -41.41 -17.62 11.17
N SER A 93 -40.55 -17.22 12.11
CA SER A 93 -40.81 -17.33 13.54
C SER A 93 -39.98 -16.28 14.28
N ALA A 94 -40.69 -15.38 14.95
CA ALA A 94 -40.16 -14.37 15.82
C ALA A 94 -39.92 -14.96 17.22
N SER A 95 -38.79 -14.62 17.84
CA SER A 95 -38.75 -14.38 19.28
C SER A 95 -37.57 -13.47 19.64
N SER A 96 -37.92 -12.48 20.43
CA SER A 96 -37.12 -11.44 21.03
C SER A 96 -36.20 -11.96 22.12
N SER A 97 -34.95 -11.51 22.12
CA SER A 97 -34.23 -11.19 23.36
C SER A 97 -33.07 -10.24 23.04
N SER A 98 -33.29 -8.97 23.35
CA SER A 98 -32.25 -7.95 23.47
C SER A 98 -31.30 -8.34 24.59
N SER A 99 -30.10 -8.81 24.24
CA SER A 99 -28.97 -8.88 25.15
C SER A 99 -27.81 -8.14 24.52
N SER A 100 -27.52 -6.97 25.07
CA SER A 100 -26.32 -6.18 24.85
C SER A 100 -25.07 -7.04 25.09
N PHE A 101 -24.42 -7.47 24.01
CA PHE A 101 -23.14 -8.16 24.08
C PHE A 101 -22.01 -7.12 24.10
N THR A 102 -21.59 -6.74 25.31
CA THR A 102 -20.26 -6.15 25.52
C THR A 102 -19.21 -7.24 25.30
N SER A 103 -18.70 -7.32 24.07
CA SER A 103 -17.63 -8.25 23.71
C SER A 103 -16.29 -7.73 24.25
N ASN A 104 -15.90 -8.14 25.47
CA ASN A 104 -14.52 -7.97 25.92
C ASN A 104 -13.63 -9.00 25.22
N SER A 105 -13.19 -8.69 24.00
CA SER A 105 -12.19 -9.46 23.26
C SER A 105 -10.79 -9.14 23.78
N ASN A 106 -10.45 -9.57 24.99
CA ASN A 106 -9.07 -9.41 25.47
C ASN A 106 -8.16 -10.45 24.83
N ILE A 107 -6.94 -10.03 24.50
CA ILE A 107 -5.82 -10.93 24.23
C ILE A 107 -5.67 -11.84 25.46
N PRO A 108 -5.70 -13.18 25.32
CA PRO A 108 -5.52 -14.08 26.45
C PRO A 108 -4.20 -13.78 27.16
N GLY A 109 -4.26 -13.43 28.45
CA GLY A 109 -3.08 -13.14 29.27
C GLY A 109 -2.49 -11.72 29.18
N SER A 110 -2.94 -10.87 28.24
CA SER A 110 -2.47 -9.48 28.16
C SER A 110 -3.18 -8.59 29.17
N LYS A 111 -2.40 -7.74 29.86
CA LYS A 111 -2.88 -6.68 30.77
C LYS A 111 -2.64 -5.29 30.18
N ILE A 112 -2.42 -5.17 28.86
CA ILE A 112 -2.34 -3.86 28.20
C ILE A 112 -3.70 -3.15 28.38
N PRO A 113 -3.73 -1.94 28.96
CA PRO A 113 -4.99 -1.25 29.20
C PRO A 113 -5.67 -0.87 27.89
N ILE A 114 -6.98 -1.10 27.82
CA ILE A 114 -7.84 -0.52 26.79
C ILE A 114 -8.03 0.95 27.15
N ARG A 115 -7.74 1.85 26.20
CA ARG A 115 -7.76 3.30 26.43
C ARG A 115 -8.81 4.04 25.60
N SER A 116 -9.42 3.36 24.63
CA SER A 116 -10.43 3.93 23.74
C SER A 116 -11.44 2.88 23.29
N ASN A 117 -12.61 3.32 22.81
CA ASN A 117 -13.71 2.47 22.36
C ASN A 117 -13.82 2.42 20.83
N VAL A 118 -12.70 2.53 20.12
CA VAL A 118 -12.68 2.47 18.65
C VAL A 118 -13.05 1.07 18.16
N LYS A 119 -13.79 1.00 17.05
CA LYS A 119 -14.05 -0.28 16.37
C LYS A 119 -12.83 -0.66 15.54
N GLU A 120 -12.16 -1.75 15.94
CA GLU A 120 -11.00 -2.32 15.24
C GLU A 120 -11.43 -3.10 13.98
N ASP A 121 -10.50 -3.27 13.04
CA ASP A 121 -10.77 -4.03 11.83
C ASP A 121 -10.94 -5.52 12.13
N GLN A 122 -11.71 -6.21 11.29
CA GLN A 122 -12.03 -7.63 11.50
C GLN A 122 -10.78 -8.50 11.60
N VAL A 123 -9.75 -8.23 10.80
CA VAL A 123 -8.46 -8.95 10.85
C VAL A 123 -7.77 -8.80 12.21
N ASP A 124 -7.84 -7.62 12.82
CA ASP A 124 -7.20 -7.37 14.12
C ASP A 124 -7.94 -8.12 15.24
N VAL A 125 -9.27 -8.14 15.18
CA VAL A 125 -10.12 -8.89 16.12
C VAL A 125 -9.86 -10.40 16.02
N LEU A 126 -9.63 -10.92 14.81
CA LEU A 126 -9.28 -12.32 14.59
C LEU A 126 -7.89 -12.64 15.16
N LEU A 127 -6.87 -11.84 14.79
CA LEU A 127 -5.48 -12.03 15.23
C LEU A 127 -5.34 -11.92 16.75
N GLN A 128 -6.10 -11.05 17.41
CA GLN A 128 -6.10 -10.93 18.86
C GLN A 128 -6.55 -12.21 19.57
N LYS A 129 -7.46 -12.98 18.97
CA LYS A 129 -7.98 -14.25 19.52
C LYS A 129 -7.05 -15.43 19.25
N MET A 130 -6.15 -15.31 18.28
CA MET A 130 -5.18 -16.35 17.97
C MET A 130 -4.09 -16.38 19.04
N ASP A 131 -3.64 -17.59 19.40
CA ASP A 131 -2.52 -17.76 20.33
C ASP A 131 -1.23 -17.18 19.73
N GLY A 132 -0.91 -17.62 18.50
CA GLY A 132 0.26 -17.18 17.74
C GLY A 132 1.54 -17.93 18.08
N THR A 133 1.51 -18.85 19.05
CA THR A 133 2.66 -19.70 19.36
C THR A 133 2.98 -20.66 18.21
N VAL A 134 4.27 -20.86 17.98
CA VAL A 134 4.79 -21.73 16.92
C VAL A 134 5.09 -23.09 17.52
N LYS A 135 4.29 -24.10 17.15
CA LYS A 135 4.47 -25.47 17.64
C LYS A 135 5.72 -26.09 17.05
N ARG A 136 6.67 -26.49 17.91
CA ARG A 136 7.85 -27.26 17.50
C ARG A 136 7.57 -28.76 17.52
N LYS A 137 8.20 -29.48 16.59
CA LYS A 137 8.28 -30.94 16.66
C LYS A 137 9.28 -31.35 17.75
N ARG A 138 9.07 -32.53 18.33
CA ARG A 138 10.00 -33.12 19.29
C ARG A 138 11.35 -33.37 18.62
N ASP A 139 12.43 -32.92 19.23
CA ASP A 139 13.79 -33.21 18.77
C ASP A 139 14.16 -34.64 19.19
N PRO A 140 14.38 -35.58 18.26
CA PRO A 140 14.67 -36.97 18.59
C PRO A 140 15.95 -37.16 19.41
N LYS A 141 16.91 -36.23 19.33
CA LYS A 141 18.21 -36.34 20.00
C LYS A 141 18.23 -35.63 21.36
N ASN A 142 17.54 -34.49 21.47
CA ASN A 142 17.64 -33.63 22.65
C ASN A 142 16.41 -33.71 23.59
N CYS A 143 15.29 -34.29 23.15
CA CYS A 143 14.08 -34.45 23.97
C CYS A 143 14.08 -35.75 24.78
N LEU A 144 14.66 -35.70 25.99
CA LEU A 144 14.69 -36.80 26.97
C LEU A 144 13.45 -36.83 27.87
N HIS A 145 12.26 -36.84 27.29
CA HIS A 145 11.00 -36.88 28.05
C HIS A 145 9.93 -37.68 27.29
N GLY A 146 8.88 -38.14 27.98
CA GLY A 146 7.75 -38.82 27.34
C GLY A 146 6.90 -37.90 26.46
N ASP A 147 5.90 -38.46 25.78
CA ASP A 147 5.10 -37.73 24.77
C ASP A 147 4.20 -36.63 25.35
N ASN A 148 3.84 -36.72 26.64
CA ASN A 148 3.01 -35.73 27.34
C ASN A 148 3.82 -34.65 28.08
N SER A 149 5.14 -34.64 27.93
CA SER A 149 6.04 -33.68 28.55
C SER A 149 6.66 -32.77 27.49
N SER A 150 7.09 -31.57 27.88
CA SER A 150 7.81 -30.64 27.01
C SER A 150 9.10 -30.14 27.66
N CYS A 151 10.17 -30.01 26.89
CA CYS A 151 11.43 -29.38 27.30
C CYS A 151 11.75 -28.15 26.43
N ILE A 152 12.88 -27.50 26.71
CA ILE A 152 13.36 -26.32 25.97
C ILE A 152 13.55 -26.55 24.46
N HIS A 153 13.65 -27.81 24.00
CA HIS A 153 13.82 -28.15 22.59
C HIS A 153 12.50 -28.36 21.82
N CYS A 154 11.38 -28.54 22.53
CA CYS A 154 10.07 -28.80 21.91
C CYS A 154 8.94 -27.90 22.43
N LEU A 155 9.19 -27.05 23.43
CA LEU A 155 8.26 -26.02 23.89
C LEU A 155 7.85 -25.12 22.71
N PRO A 156 6.57 -24.75 22.55
CA PRO A 156 6.18 -23.78 21.53
C PRO A 156 6.99 -22.49 21.63
N LEU A 157 7.37 -21.93 20.48
CA LEU A 157 8.08 -20.66 20.43
C LEU A 157 7.10 -19.50 20.41
N GLU A 158 7.52 -18.39 20.99
CA GLU A 158 6.77 -17.14 20.94
C GLU A 158 6.75 -16.57 19.51
N PRO A 159 5.68 -15.88 19.08
CA PRO A 159 5.57 -15.31 17.73
C PRO A 159 6.63 -14.26 17.40
N TYR A 160 7.32 -13.72 18.42
CA TYR A 160 8.37 -12.70 18.30
C TYR A 160 9.79 -13.27 18.52
N ASP A 161 9.96 -14.59 18.54
CA ASP A 161 11.27 -15.23 18.69
C ASP A 161 12.21 -14.86 17.54
N ALA A 162 13.35 -14.25 17.87
CA ALA A 162 14.26 -13.68 16.87
C ALA A 162 14.96 -14.75 16.01
N THR A 163 15.25 -15.92 16.58
CA THR A 163 15.92 -17.02 15.87
C THR A 163 14.96 -17.61 14.84
N TYR A 164 13.72 -17.89 15.26
CA TYR A 164 12.70 -18.42 14.37
C TYR A 164 12.34 -17.48 13.22
N LEU A 165 12.18 -16.18 13.51
CA LEU A 165 11.92 -15.19 12.47
C LEU A 165 13.09 -15.09 11.47
N LYS A 166 14.33 -15.22 11.95
CA LYS A 166 15.51 -15.25 11.08
C LYS A 166 15.52 -16.48 10.18
N ASP A 167 15.19 -17.65 10.70
CA ASP A 167 15.10 -18.90 9.93
C ASP A 167 14.03 -18.84 8.83
N LEU A 168 12.94 -18.10 9.08
CA LEU A 168 11.89 -17.80 8.08
C LEU A 168 12.26 -16.66 7.11
N ASN A 169 13.46 -16.08 7.21
CA ASN A 169 13.86 -14.87 6.47
C ASN A 169 12.93 -13.66 6.69
N VAL A 170 12.29 -13.58 7.86
CA VAL A 170 11.41 -12.48 8.25
C VAL A 170 12.23 -11.36 8.89
N LYS A 171 12.36 -10.24 8.17
CA LYS A 171 13.13 -9.07 8.62
C LYS A 171 12.49 -8.31 9.80
N HIS A 172 11.16 -8.29 9.87
CA HIS A 172 10.39 -7.55 10.88
C HIS A 172 9.26 -8.42 11.40
N MET A 173 9.01 -8.41 12.70
CA MET A 173 7.86 -9.12 13.26
C MET A 173 6.55 -8.41 12.87
N SER A 174 5.45 -9.15 12.89
CA SER A 174 4.13 -8.56 12.70
C SER A 174 3.78 -7.62 13.86
N PHE A 175 2.91 -6.64 13.63
CA PHE A 175 2.44 -5.75 14.68
C PHE A 175 1.79 -6.51 15.85
N HIS A 176 1.02 -7.57 15.57
CA HIS A 176 0.39 -8.38 16.61
C HIS A 176 1.42 -9.21 17.41
N ALA A 177 2.50 -9.71 16.79
CA ALA A 177 3.61 -10.31 17.52
C ALA A 177 4.33 -9.28 18.42
N TYR A 178 4.46 -8.03 17.96
CA TYR A 178 4.97 -6.94 18.78
C TYR A 178 4.07 -6.64 19.99
N LEU A 179 2.74 -6.65 19.83
CA LEU A 179 1.80 -6.53 20.96
C LEU A 179 1.94 -7.67 21.98
N ARG A 180 2.16 -8.91 21.51
CA ARG A 180 2.47 -10.07 22.38
C ARG A 180 3.78 -9.84 23.13
N LYS A 181 4.82 -9.34 22.46
CA LYS A 181 6.11 -9.00 23.08
C LYS A 181 5.99 -7.94 24.17
N LEU A 182 5.16 -6.92 23.96
CA LEU A 182 4.88 -5.91 25.00
C LEU A 182 4.12 -6.50 26.20
N SER A 183 3.39 -7.60 26.01
CA SER A 183 2.59 -8.26 27.04
C SER A 183 3.33 -9.35 27.81
N SER A 184 4.51 -9.81 27.39
CA SER A 184 5.17 -11.01 27.93
C SER A 184 6.06 -10.78 29.16
N GLY A 185 6.22 -9.54 29.63
CA GLY A 185 6.96 -9.22 30.85
C GLY A 185 6.21 -9.56 32.15
N LEU A 186 6.90 -9.46 33.30
CA LEU A 186 6.33 -9.69 34.64
C LEU A 186 5.05 -8.88 34.91
N ASP A 187 4.96 -7.68 34.33
CA ASP A 187 3.81 -6.78 34.45
C ASP A 187 2.65 -7.13 33.50
N GLY A 188 2.81 -8.12 32.62
CA GLY A 188 1.81 -8.51 31.63
C GLY A 188 1.48 -7.41 30.62
N GLY A 189 2.35 -6.41 30.45
CA GLY A 189 2.10 -5.23 29.62
C GLY A 189 1.27 -4.12 30.27
N LYS A 190 1.05 -4.15 31.59
CA LYS A 190 0.29 -3.11 32.33
C LYS A 190 0.78 -1.68 32.05
N TYR A 191 2.08 -1.50 31.84
CA TYR A 191 2.71 -0.20 31.56
C TYR A 191 3.02 0.04 30.07
N ALA A 192 2.60 -0.89 29.19
CA ALA A 192 2.78 -0.70 27.76
C ALA A 192 2.01 0.55 27.31
N ASN A 193 2.70 1.41 26.58
CA ASN A 193 2.14 2.66 26.08
C ASN A 193 2.26 2.72 24.56
N LEU A 194 1.15 2.51 23.87
CA LEU A 194 1.03 2.63 22.42
C LEU A 194 0.53 4.05 22.12
N GLU A 195 1.43 5.01 22.14
CA GLU A 195 1.12 6.41 21.82
C GLU A 195 1.78 6.81 20.50
N ASN A 196 1.03 7.54 19.67
CA ASN A 196 1.59 8.14 18.47
C ASN A 196 2.56 9.26 18.85
N ILE A 197 3.70 9.30 18.17
CA ILE A 197 4.68 10.38 18.33
C ILE A 197 4.02 11.69 17.88
N SER A 198 4.25 12.78 18.61
CA SER A 198 3.83 14.13 18.25
C SER A 198 5.01 15.08 18.32
N CYS A 199 5.22 15.81 17.23
CA CYS A 199 6.27 16.81 17.08
C CYS A 199 5.75 18.23 17.38
N ARG A 200 4.50 18.37 17.83
CA ARG A 200 3.86 19.65 18.13
C ARG A 200 4.03 20.01 19.60
N ILE A 201 4.09 21.31 19.89
CA ILE A 201 4.03 21.82 21.26
C ILE A 201 2.67 21.44 21.86
N LYS A 202 2.69 20.88 23.07
CA LYS A 202 1.46 20.52 23.78
C LYS A 202 0.64 21.78 24.08
N PRO A 203 -0.65 21.84 23.68
CA PRO A 203 -1.48 22.99 23.94
C PRO A 203 -1.79 23.14 25.44
N GLY A 204 -2.11 24.35 25.87
CA GLY A 204 -2.62 24.61 27.23
C GLY A 204 -1.55 24.81 28.31
N CYS A 205 -0.31 25.17 27.96
CA CYS A 205 0.67 25.55 28.97
C CYS A 205 0.39 26.97 29.49
N THR A 206 0.20 27.11 30.80
CA THR A 206 -0.11 28.40 31.45
C THR A 206 1.13 29.14 31.99
N GLY A 207 2.30 28.50 31.98
CA GLY A 207 3.53 29.03 32.59
C GLY A 207 4.36 29.96 31.70
N HIS A 208 3.96 30.16 30.45
CA HIS A 208 4.64 31.07 29.51
C HIS A 208 3.65 31.56 28.44
N PRO A 209 3.94 32.68 27.76
CA PRO A 209 3.20 33.09 26.56
C PRO A 209 3.26 32.01 25.46
N PRO A 210 2.26 31.94 24.56
CA PRO A 210 2.27 30.97 23.47
C PRO A 210 3.47 31.15 22.54
N TRP A 211 3.88 30.07 21.87
CA TRP A 211 4.90 30.11 20.82
C TRP A 211 4.55 31.20 19.78
N PRO A 212 5.51 32.03 19.34
CA PRO A 212 6.96 31.91 19.51
C PRO A 212 7.56 32.63 20.73
N LYS A 213 6.75 33.27 21.56
CA LYS A 213 7.24 34.12 22.65
C LYS A 213 7.79 33.35 23.85
N GLY A 214 7.46 32.07 23.98
CA GLY A 214 7.99 31.19 25.03
C GLY A 214 7.66 29.72 24.81
N VAL A 215 8.52 28.85 25.31
CA VAL A 215 8.33 27.40 25.37
C VAL A 215 9.00 26.88 26.64
N CYS A 216 8.40 25.88 27.29
CA CYS A 216 9.00 25.22 28.45
C CYS A 216 9.21 23.72 28.19
N SER A 217 10.07 23.08 28.99
CA SER A 217 10.38 21.65 28.89
C SER A 217 9.17 20.72 29.08
N LYS A 218 8.06 21.20 29.66
CA LYS A 218 6.82 20.42 29.85
C LYS A 218 5.94 20.37 28.59
N CYS A 219 5.94 21.44 27.80
CA CYS A 219 5.12 21.53 26.59
C CYS A 219 5.92 21.27 25.30
N GLN A 220 7.24 21.48 25.34
CA GLN A 220 8.14 21.21 24.22
C GLN A 220 8.08 19.73 23.84
N PRO A 221 7.93 19.39 22.55
CA PRO A 221 8.05 18.01 22.10
C PRO A 221 9.48 17.52 22.34
N LYS A 222 9.64 16.25 22.68
CA LYS A 222 10.96 15.66 22.89
C LYS A 222 11.71 15.58 21.55
N ALA A 223 13.03 15.69 21.61
CA ALA A 223 13.88 15.37 20.46
C ALA A 223 13.59 13.95 19.96
N ILE A 224 13.61 13.77 18.64
CA ILE A 224 13.27 12.51 17.98
C ILE A 224 14.56 11.83 17.57
N THR A 225 14.78 10.61 18.05
CA THR A 225 15.88 9.77 17.59
C THR A 225 15.34 8.68 16.67
N LEU A 226 15.61 8.79 15.38
CA LEU A 226 15.25 7.81 14.35
C LEU A 226 15.95 6.49 14.62
N ASN A 227 15.17 5.47 14.95
CA ASN A 227 15.61 4.09 15.09
C ASN A 227 14.87 3.20 14.08
N SER A 228 15.48 2.07 13.70
CA SER A 228 14.79 1.04 12.90
C SER A 228 13.57 0.51 13.65
N GLN A 229 12.41 0.47 12.98
CA GLN A 229 11.17 -0.01 13.57
C GLN A 229 11.18 -1.55 13.58
N PRO A 230 11.05 -2.23 14.72
CA PRO A 230 11.25 -3.68 14.80
C PRO A 230 10.05 -4.50 14.29
N TYR A 231 8.95 -3.83 13.92
CA TYR A 231 7.71 -4.43 13.45
C TYR A 231 7.14 -3.66 12.26
N ARG A 232 6.18 -4.27 11.57
CA ARG A 232 5.38 -3.64 10.51
C ARG A 232 3.89 -3.95 10.67
N HIS A 233 3.04 -3.11 10.12
CA HIS A 233 1.59 -3.25 10.23
C HIS A 233 1.02 -4.25 9.23
N VAL A 234 1.60 -4.32 8.03
CA VAL A 234 1.24 -5.29 6.98
C VAL A 234 2.50 -6.04 6.56
N ASP A 235 2.41 -7.36 6.50
CA ASP A 235 3.53 -8.27 6.22
C ASP A 235 3.65 -8.62 4.74
N ASN A 236 2.54 -8.61 4.02
CA ASN A 236 2.49 -9.02 2.63
C ASN A 236 1.37 -8.30 1.86
N VAL A 237 1.55 -8.11 0.56
CA VAL A 237 0.53 -7.56 -0.34
C VAL A 237 0.37 -8.51 -1.51
N VAL A 238 -0.87 -8.90 -1.80
CA VAL A 238 -1.22 -9.82 -2.88
C VAL A 238 -2.25 -9.15 -3.77
N PHE A 239 -2.07 -9.26 -5.08
CA PHE A 239 -3.10 -8.86 -6.05
C PHE A 239 -3.99 -10.07 -6.35
N GLU A 240 -5.31 -9.92 -6.26
CA GLU A 240 -6.26 -11.02 -6.51
C GLU A 240 -6.14 -11.53 -7.95
N ASN A 241 -5.88 -10.64 -8.89
CA ASN A 241 -5.75 -10.95 -10.30
C ASN A 241 -4.52 -10.23 -10.89
N PRO A 242 -3.57 -10.96 -11.51
CA PRO A 242 -2.45 -10.35 -12.23
C PRO A 242 -2.86 -9.31 -13.28
N ASN A 243 -4.04 -9.47 -13.89
CA ASN A 243 -4.57 -8.54 -14.88
C ASN A 243 -4.77 -7.12 -14.33
N LEU A 244 -4.95 -6.94 -13.02
CA LEU A 244 -5.04 -5.61 -12.39
C LEU A 244 -3.76 -4.82 -12.64
N VAL A 245 -2.62 -5.46 -12.41
CA VAL A 245 -1.30 -4.85 -12.61
C VAL A 245 -1.02 -4.66 -14.10
N GLU A 246 -1.37 -5.64 -14.94
CA GLU A 246 -1.20 -5.52 -16.39
C GLU A 246 -1.99 -4.35 -16.99
N CYS A 247 -3.24 -4.14 -16.54
CA CYS A 247 -4.06 -3.00 -16.95
C CYS A 247 -3.43 -1.67 -16.52
N PHE A 248 -2.94 -1.60 -15.28
CA PHE A 248 -2.26 -0.41 -14.75
C PHE A 248 -0.97 -0.08 -15.53
N LEU A 249 -0.16 -1.09 -15.85
CA LEU A 249 1.09 -0.92 -16.60
C LEU A 249 0.89 -0.64 -18.08
N HIS A 250 -0.27 -0.98 -18.64
CA HIS A 250 -0.58 -0.69 -20.04
C HIS A 250 -0.50 0.81 -20.35
N TYR A 251 -0.90 1.69 -19.42
CA TYR A 251 -0.76 3.13 -19.58
C TYR A 251 0.70 3.55 -19.82
N TRP A 252 1.63 3.02 -19.02
CA TRP A 252 3.05 3.31 -19.17
C TRP A 252 3.59 2.76 -20.50
N ARG A 253 3.21 1.53 -20.88
CA ARG A 253 3.65 0.91 -22.14
C ARG A 253 3.27 1.72 -23.38
N VAL A 254 2.08 2.32 -23.38
CA VAL A 254 1.58 3.12 -24.51
C VAL A 254 2.17 4.53 -24.51
N THR A 255 2.21 5.18 -23.35
CA THR A 255 2.54 6.62 -23.27
C THR A 255 4.02 6.89 -23.03
N GLY A 256 4.70 5.97 -22.34
CA GLY A 256 6.03 6.14 -21.74
C GLY A 256 6.03 7.12 -20.57
N ARG A 257 4.88 7.37 -19.92
CA ARG A 257 4.74 8.28 -18.78
C ARG A 257 4.41 7.50 -17.51
N GLN A 258 4.90 7.98 -16.37
CA GLN A 258 4.67 7.34 -15.08
C GLN A 258 3.21 7.44 -14.65
N ARG A 259 2.79 6.54 -13.77
CA ARG A 259 1.40 6.45 -13.32
C ARG A 259 1.30 6.12 -11.85
N MET A 260 0.22 6.55 -11.23
CA MET A 260 -0.14 6.26 -9.85
C MET A 260 -1.60 5.80 -9.75
N GLY A 261 -1.89 4.90 -8.81
CA GLY A 261 -3.24 4.49 -8.45
C GLY A 261 -3.41 4.20 -6.96
N PHE A 262 -4.65 4.27 -6.48
CA PHE A 262 -5.04 3.81 -5.15
C PHE A 262 -5.46 2.34 -5.19
N LEU A 263 -5.00 1.58 -4.20
CA LEU A 263 -5.26 0.16 -4.07
C LEU A 263 -6.48 -0.07 -3.19
N TYR A 264 -7.55 -0.60 -3.76
CA TYR A 264 -8.75 -0.98 -3.03
C TYR A 264 -8.77 -2.48 -2.80
N GLY A 265 -9.05 -2.88 -1.57
CA GLY A 265 -8.85 -4.25 -1.14
C GLY A 265 -9.37 -4.51 0.26
N ARG A 266 -8.88 -5.60 0.85
CA ARG A 266 -9.19 -5.99 2.22
C ARG A 266 -7.95 -6.54 2.91
N PHE A 267 -7.92 -6.47 4.23
CA PHE A 267 -6.88 -7.12 5.03
C PHE A 267 -7.35 -8.50 5.50
N ASP A 268 -6.44 -9.46 5.47
CA ASP A 268 -6.69 -10.84 5.91
C ASP A 268 -5.46 -11.39 6.65
N VAL A 269 -5.61 -12.53 7.31
CA VAL A 269 -4.53 -13.18 8.06
C VAL A 269 -3.48 -13.73 7.09
N HIS A 270 -2.21 -13.44 7.36
CA HIS A 270 -1.07 -14.02 6.67
C HIS A 270 -0.44 -15.11 7.53
N LEU A 271 -0.42 -16.35 7.03
CA LEU A 271 -0.02 -17.52 7.82
C LEU A 271 1.48 -17.81 7.78
N ASP A 272 2.22 -17.27 6.79
CA ASP A 272 3.66 -17.51 6.67
C ASP A 272 4.49 -16.69 7.66
N VAL A 273 3.87 -15.69 8.29
CA VAL A 273 4.45 -14.88 9.37
C VAL A 273 3.57 -15.04 10.61
N PRO A 274 4.13 -15.34 11.79
CA PRO A 274 3.35 -15.44 13.03
C PRO A 274 2.52 -14.18 13.29
N LEU A 275 1.20 -14.37 13.41
CA LEU A 275 0.22 -13.30 13.59
C LEU A 275 0.29 -12.20 12.51
N GLY A 276 0.65 -12.57 11.28
CA GLY A 276 0.85 -11.64 10.19
C GLY A 276 -0.45 -11.15 9.53
N ILE A 277 -0.36 -10.01 8.85
CA ILE A 277 -1.44 -9.43 8.05
C ILE A 277 -1.02 -9.37 6.58
N LYS A 278 -1.90 -9.79 5.66
CA LYS A 278 -1.76 -9.53 4.22
C LYS A 278 -2.83 -8.56 3.74
N GLY A 279 -2.44 -7.62 2.88
CA GLY A 279 -3.36 -6.80 2.10
C GLY A 279 -3.68 -7.50 0.78
N ILE A 280 -4.95 -7.76 0.51
CA ILE A 280 -5.44 -8.35 -0.73
C ILE A 280 -6.03 -7.23 -1.60
N VAL A 281 -5.37 -6.91 -2.70
CA VAL A 281 -5.79 -5.88 -3.67
C VAL A 281 -6.78 -6.47 -4.65
N ALA A 282 -7.98 -5.91 -4.69
CA ALA A 282 -9.07 -6.31 -5.60
C ALA A 282 -9.23 -5.35 -6.79
N ALA A 283 -8.84 -4.08 -6.62
CA ALA A 283 -8.93 -3.08 -7.68
C ALA A 283 -7.86 -1.99 -7.53
N ILE A 284 -7.50 -1.38 -8.66
CA ILE A 284 -6.65 -0.19 -8.72
C ILE A 284 -7.50 0.95 -9.28
N TYR A 285 -7.65 2.01 -8.52
CA TYR A 285 -8.34 3.23 -8.94
C TYR A 285 -7.32 4.29 -9.30
N GLU A 286 -7.34 4.77 -10.55
CA GLU A 286 -6.43 5.82 -11.02
C GLU A 286 -7.09 7.20 -10.85
N PRO A 287 -6.68 8.01 -9.85
CA PRO A 287 -7.24 9.34 -9.68
C PRO A 287 -6.81 10.28 -10.82
N PRO A 288 -7.51 11.41 -11.03
CA PRO A 288 -7.05 12.49 -11.89
C PRO A 288 -5.62 12.90 -11.55
N GLN A 289 -4.73 12.86 -12.55
CA GLN A 289 -3.30 13.10 -12.36
C GLN A 289 -2.64 13.60 -13.65
N GLU A 290 -1.64 14.45 -13.50
CA GLU A 290 -0.71 14.87 -14.56
C GLU A 290 0.53 13.99 -14.49
N SER A 291 0.74 13.21 -15.54
CA SER A 291 1.85 12.25 -15.65
C SER A 291 2.88 12.75 -16.66
N THR A 292 4.15 12.76 -16.26
CA THR A 292 5.31 12.96 -17.15
C THR A 292 6.19 11.71 -17.18
N ARG A 293 7.37 11.79 -17.79
CA ARG A 293 8.35 10.68 -17.76
C ARG A 293 9.00 10.49 -16.40
N ASP A 294 9.09 11.57 -15.62
CA ASP A 294 9.91 11.63 -14.40
C ASP A 294 9.09 12.05 -13.18
N SER A 295 7.81 12.40 -13.34
CA SER A 295 6.97 12.87 -12.25
C SER A 295 5.49 12.56 -12.44
N VAL A 296 4.79 12.46 -11.32
CA VAL A 296 3.33 12.35 -11.25
C VAL A 296 2.82 13.41 -10.29
N ARG A 297 1.85 14.21 -10.72
CA ARG A 297 1.16 15.19 -9.89
C ARG A 297 -0.31 14.83 -9.79
N LEU A 298 -0.78 14.59 -8.57
CA LEU A 298 -2.20 14.34 -8.32
C LEU A 298 -3.00 15.63 -8.46
N LEU A 299 -4.17 15.52 -9.07
CA LEU A 299 -5.14 16.60 -9.17
C LEU A 299 -6.30 16.36 -8.20
N PRO A 300 -7.08 17.39 -7.85
CA PRO A 300 -8.29 17.22 -7.05
C PRO A 300 -9.24 16.23 -7.69
N ASP A 301 -9.67 15.22 -6.93
CA ASP A 301 -10.60 14.20 -7.39
C ASP A 301 -12.01 14.42 -6.83
N PRO A 302 -12.97 14.94 -7.63
CA PRO A 302 -14.34 15.14 -7.19
C PRO A 302 -15.08 13.81 -6.96
N ARG A 303 -14.60 12.68 -7.51
CA ARG A 303 -15.26 11.37 -7.44
C ARG A 303 -14.73 10.48 -6.33
N GLN A 304 -13.66 10.86 -5.64
CA GLN A 304 -13.03 10.06 -4.58
C GLN A 304 -14.06 9.57 -3.55
N SER A 305 -14.91 10.46 -3.03
CA SER A 305 -15.96 10.12 -2.07
C SER A 305 -17.04 9.16 -2.60
N LEU A 306 -17.27 9.15 -3.91
CA LEU A 306 -18.17 8.18 -4.55
C LEU A 306 -17.51 6.82 -4.63
N VAL A 307 -16.23 6.77 -5.04
CA VAL A 307 -15.45 5.53 -5.12
C VAL A 307 -15.32 4.88 -3.75
N ASP A 308 -14.99 5.65 -2.71
CA ASP A 308 -14.90 5.14 -1.33
C ASP A 308 -16.22 4.53 -0.84
N ARG A 309 -17.36 5.16 -1.16
CA ARG A 309 -18.68 4.62 -0.81
C ARG A 309 -19.02 3.36 -1.59
N LEU A 310 -18.64 3.27 -2.86
CA LEU A 310 -18.83 2.06 -3.67
C LEU A 310 -17.96 0.92 -3.16
N ALA A 311 -16.69 1.19 -2.88
CA ALA A 311 -15.76 0.25 -2.29
C ALA A 311 -16.29 -0.28 -0.96
N ALA A 312 -16.74 0.60 -0.06
CA ALA A 312 -17.30 0.20 1.23
C ALA A 312 -18.53 -0.73 1.11
N LYS A 313 -19.41 -0.50 0.11
CA LYS A 313 -20.55 -1.39 -0.17
C LYS A 313 -20.13 -2.77 -0.67
N LEU A 314 -18.96 -2.87 -1.32
CA LEU A 314 -18.34 -4.11 -1.76
C LEU A 314 -17.47 -4.74 -0.66
N GLY A 315 -17.41 -4.16 0.55
CA GLY A 315 -16.54 -4.62 1.63
C GLY A 315 -15.05 -4.35 1.38
N LEU A 316 -14.74 -3.40 0.49
CA LEU A 316 -13.38 -2.98 0.17
C LEU A 316 -13.06 -1.63 0.86
N VAL A 317 -11.79 -1.43 1.18
CA VAL A 317 -11.24 -0.19 1.70
C VAL A 317 -9.98 0.20 0.92
N CYS A 318 -9.60 1.46 0.94
CA CYS A 318 -8.33 1.89 0.36
C CYS A 318 -7.19 1.39 1.25
N ILE A 319 -6.48 0.34 0.83
CA ILE A 319 -5.43 -0.33 1.61
C ILE A 319 -4.04 0.20 1.30
N GLY A 320 -3.87 0.95 0.22
CA GLY A 320 -2.56 1.48 -0.17
C GLY A 320 -2.60 2.29 -1.45
N TRP A 321 -1.42 2.56 -1.99
CA TRP A 321 -1.21 3.18 -3.29
C TRP A 321 -0.08 2.49 -4.03
N ILE A 322 -0.12 2.59 -5.36
CA ILE A 322 0.87 2.06 -6.28
C ILE A 322 1.34 3.16 -7.22
N PHE A 323 2.62 3.21 -7.53
CA PHE A 323 3.16 4.11 -8.53
C PHE A 323 4.27 3.43 -9.35
N THR A 324 4.52 3.92 -10.56
CA THR A 324 5.56 3.41 -11.44
C THR A 324 6.79 4.32 -11.42
N ASP A 325 7.96 3.69 -11.48
CA ASP A 325 9.24 4.29 -11.81
C ASP A 325 9.94 3.41 -12.85
N LEU A 326 9.41 3.46 -14.07
CA LEU A 326 9.84 2.60 -15.16
C LEU A 326 10.47 3.42 -16.28
N VAL A 327 11.69 3.05 -16.66
CA VAL A 327 12.39 3.62 -17.81
C VAL A 327 12.89 2.48 -18.68
N THR A 328 12.52 2.51 -19.95
CA THR A 328 12.92 1.49 -20.93
C THR A 328 14.44 1.49 -21.11
N GLU A 329 15.04 0.30 -21.00
CA GLU A 329 16.45 0.10 -21.33
C GLU A 329 16.60 -0.39 -22.77
N ASP A 330 15.91 -1.48 -23.12
CA ASP A 330 15.86 -2.01 -24.49
C ASP A 330 14.42 -2.32 -24.89
N ALA A 331 13.87 -1.49 -25.77
CA ALA A 331 12.50 -1.63 -26.25
C ALA A 331 12.26 -2.92 -27.04
N SER A 332 13.30 -3.50 -27.66
CA SER A 332 13.18 -4.73 -28.44
C SER A 332 13.05 -5.96 -27.55
N LYS A 333 13.68 -5.93 -26.37
CA LYS A 333 13.65 -7.01 -25.37
C LYS A 333 12.59 -6.78 -24.29
N GLY A 334 11.97 -5.60 -24.25
CA GLY A 334 11.01 -5.23 -23.23
C GLY A 334 11.62 -5.03 -21.84
N THR A 335 12.92 -4.69 -21.77
CA THR A 335 13.63 -4.53 -20.50
C THR A 335 13.55 -3.10 -19.97
N VAL A 336 13.67 -2.96 -18.65
CA VAL A 336 13.61 -1.69 -17.91
C VAL A 336 14.86 -1.49 -17.06
N ARG A 337 15.21 -0.24 -16.76
CA ARG A 337 16.37 0.09 -15.94
C ARG A 337 16.17 -0.28 -14.47
N HIS A 338 17.24 -0.79 -13.86
CA HIS A 338 17.33 -1.03 -12.42
C HIS A 338 17.91 0.19 -11.68
N PHE A 339 17.09 1.23 -11.46
CA PHE A 339 17.53 2.45 -10.78
C PHE A 339 17.58 2.34 -9.26
N ARG A 340 16.72 1.51 -8.66
CA ARG A 340 16.50 1.46 -7.22
C ARG A 340 17.26 0.29 -6.62
N ASN A 341 18.42 0.58 -6.02
CA ASN A 341 19.28 -0.44 -5.45
C ASN A 341 20.08 0.10 -4.26
N ALA A 342 20.99 -0.72 -3.72
CA ALA A 342 21.78 -0.37 -2.55
C ALA A 342 22.77 0.78 -2.77
N ASP A 343 23.18 1.03 -4.02
CA ASP A 343 24.13 2.09 -4.38
C ASP A 343 23.41 3.43 -4.65
N THR A 344 22.08 3.42 -4.76
CA THR A 344 21.24 4.60 -5.02
C THR A 344 20.27 4.84 -3.87
N HIS A 345 18.99 4.50 -4.06
CA HIS A 345 17.94 4.55 -3.06
C HIS A 345 16.80 3.59 -3.44
N PHE A 346 16.05 3.16 -2.45
CA PHE A 346 14.83 2.34 -2.66
C PHE A 346 13.58 3.20 -2.81
N LEU A 347 13.43 4.20 -1.93
CA LEU A 347 12.39 5.22 -2.00
C LEU A 347 13.04 6.59 -1.87
N SER A 348 12.58 7.55 -2.68
CA SER A 348 13.01 8.93 -2.53
C SER A 348 12.38 9.57 -1.29
N ALA A 349 12.98 10.65 -0.80
CA ALA A 349 12.46 11.46 0.29
C ALA A 349 11.05 12.00 -0.03
N GLN A 350 10.80 12.39 -1.28
CA GLN A 350 9.49 12.84 -1.73
C GLN A 350 8.44 11.71 -1.66
N GLU A 351 8.79 10.50 -2.08
CA GLU A 351 7.92 9.32 -1.98
C GLU A 351 7.68 8.92 -0.52
N CYS A 352 8.70 8.99 0.34
CA CYS A 352 8.57 8.75 1.77
C CYS A 352 7.63 9.76 2.43
N ILE A 353 7.73 11.04 2.06
CA ILE A 353 6.84 12.10 2.54
C ILE A 353 5.40 11.86 2.03
N MET A 354 5.24 11.48 0.77
CA MET A 354 3.92 11.13 0.22
C MET A 354 3.31 9.92 0.95
N ALA A 355 4.09 8.86 1.18
CA ALA A 355 3.66 7.68 1.92
C ALA A 355 3.29 8.02 3.36
N GLY A 356 4.07 8.85 4.06
CA GLY A 356 3.77 9.33 5.41
C GLY A 356 2.49 10.17 5.47
N HIS A 357 2.22 10.98 4.44
CA HIS A 357 0.97 11.73 4.31
C HIS A 357 -0.22 10.77 4.14
N PHE A 358 -0.14 9.80 3.22
CA PHE A 358 -1.22 8.84 3.02
C PHE A 358 -1.47 7.94 4.23
N GLN A 359 -0.42 7.51 4.93
CA GLN A 359 -0.57 6.78 6.19
C GLN A 359 -1.24 7.63 7.28
N SER A 360 -0.98 8.94 7.32
CA SER A 360 -1.59 9.86 8.29
C SER A 360 -3.09 10.07 8.07
N ILE A 361 -3.55 10.07 6.82
CA ILE A 361 -4.99 10.18 6.51
C ILE A 361 -5.71 8.83 6.56
N HIS A 362 -4.98 7.71 6.62
CA HIS A 362 -5.51 6.35 6.80
C HIS A 362 -4.99 5.73 8.11
N PRO A 363 -5.35 6.28 9.29
CA PRO A 363 -4.86 5.78 10.57
C PRO A 363 -5.43 4.39 10.88
N ASN A 364 -4.63 3.55 11.54
CA ASN A 364 -5.05 2.21 11.95
C ASN A 364 -5.82 2.26 13.28
N PRO A 365 -7.11 1.85 13.34
CA PRO A 365 -7.86 1.80 14.59
C PRO A 365 -7.21 0.85 15.60
N CYS A 366 -6.94 1.34 16.81
CA CYS A 366 -6.32 0.54 17.87
C CYS A 366 -6.82 0.99 19.25
N ARG A 367 -7.57 0.11 19.93
CA ARG A 367 -8.17 0.44 21.24
C ARG A 367 -7.16 0.55 22.39
N LEU A 368 -5.96 0.02 22.17
CA LEU A 368 -4.85 0.05 23.12
C LEU A 368 -4.15 1.43 23.12
N SER A 369 -4.39 2.25 22.10
CA SER A 369 -3.92 3.65 22.03
C SER A 369 -4.91 4.60 22.69
N SER A 370 -4.39 5.67 23.30
CA SER A 370 -5.19 6.70 23.98
C SER A 370 -6.02 7.55 23.02
N ASP A 371 -5.53 7.81 21.81
CA ASP A 371 -6.25 8.52 20.75
C ASP A 371 -7.14 7.59 19.90
N GLY A 372 -7.11 6.29 20.18
CA GLY A 372 -7.85 5.27 19.43
C GLY A 372 -7.21 4.84 18.12
N TYR A 373 -6.02 5.32 17.79
CA TYR A 373 -5.33 4.94 16.56
C TYR A 373 -3.85 4.68 16.82
N PHE A 374 -3.24 3.75 16.09
CA PHE A 374 -1.80 3.52 16.23
C PHE A 374 -1.18 3.10 14.91
N GLY A 375 -0.32 3.97 14.36
CA GLY A 375 0.31 3.80 13.05
C GLY A 375 -0.73 3.72 11.91
N SER A 376 -0.39 2.97 10.86
CA SER A 376 -1.25 2.78 9.69
C SER A 376 -1.00 1.44 9.02
N LYS A 377 -2.07 0.80 8.53
CA LYS A 377 -2.01 -0.37 7.65
C LYS A 377 -1.87 0.02 6.16
N PHE A 378 -1.80 1.31 5.83
CA PHE A 378 -1.70 1.77 4.46
C PHE A 378 -0.33 1.42 3.86
N VAL A 379 -0.33 0.73 2.72
CA VAL A 379 0.88 0.23 2.03
C VAL A 379 1.26 1.10 0.84
N THR A 380 2.54 1.09 0.49
CA THR A 380 3.11 1.78 -0.67
C THR A 380 3.72 0.73 -1.59
N ILE A 381 3.28 0.65 -2.84
CA ILE A 381 3.84 -0.25 -3.85
C ILE A 381 4.57 0.56 -4.92
N CYS A 382 5.85 0.29 -5.13
CA CYS A 382 6.64 0.86 -6.21
C CYS A 382 6.80 -0.19 -7.32
N VAL A 383 6.46 0.16 -8.56
CA VAL A 383 6.75 -0.67 -9.73
C VAL A 383 8.02 -0.15 -10.40
N THR A 384 9.08 -0.95 -10.39
CA THR A 384 10.42 -0.58 -10.89
C THR A 384 11.08 -1.76 -11.63
N GLY A 385 12.24 -1.54 -12.24
CA GLY A 385 13.09 -2.62 -12.73
C GLY A 385 13.81 -3.35 -11.60
N ASP A 386 13.94 -4.68 -11.69
CA ASP A 386 14.77 -5.49 -10.80
C ASP A 386 16.22 -5.65 -11.32
N SER A 387 17.04 -6.44 -10.61
CA SER A 387 18.43 -6.73 -11.00
C SER A 387 18.59 -7.48 -12.33
N GLN A 388 17.51 -8.04 -12.87
CA GLN A 388 17.45 -8.69 -14.18
C GLN A 388 16.84 -7.78 -15.26
N ASN A 389 16.64 -6.49 -14.94
CA ASN A 389 16.01 -5.49 -15.80
C ASN A 389 14.57 -5.89 -16.21
N GLN A 390 13.89 -6.65 -15.36
CA GLN A 390 12.48 -7.02 -15.50
C GLN A 390 11.61 -6.12 -14.63
N VAL A 391 10.36 -5.92 -15.07
CA VAL A 391 9.38 -5.16 -14.28
C VAL A 391 8.99 -5.96 -13.04
N HIS A 392 9.11 -5.34 -11.88
CA HIS A 392 8.81 -5.95 -10.59
C HIS A 392 8.19 -4.93 -9.63
N MET A 393 7.57 -5.42 -8.56
CA MET A 393 6.88 -4.61 -7.55
C MET A 393 7.53 -4.76 -6.18
N GLU A 394 7.85 -3.62 -5.55
CA GLU A 394 8.38 -3.55 -4.19
C GLU A 394 7.36 -2.93 -3.24
N GLY A 395 7.14 -3.58 -2.09
CA GLY A 395 6.21 -3.13 -1.07
C GLY A 395 6.90 -2.48 0.13
N TYR A 396 6.41 -1.31 0.53
CA TYR A 396 6.93 -0.50 1.62
C TYR A 396 5.84 0.03 2.55
N GLN A 397 6.25 0.36 3.77
CA GLN A 397 5.53 1.21 4.71
C GLN A 397 6.56 2.12 5.38
N VAL A 398 6.27 3.41 5.52
CA VAL A 398 7.14 4.28 6.33
C VAL A 398 6.90 4.01 7.81
N SER A 399 7.91 4.27 8.65
CA SER A 399 7.83 4.06 10.09
C SER A 399 6.88 5.04 10.75
N ASN A 400 6.38 4.71 11.95
CA ASN A 400 5.53 5.62 12.72
C ASN A 400 6.27 6.92 13.10
N GLN A 401 7.61 6.89 13.17
CA GLN A 401 8.44 8.09 13.34
C GLN A 401 8.40 8.99 12.10
N CYS A 402 8.56 8.40 10.90
CA CYS A 402 8.45 9.14 9.64
C CYS A 402 7.04 9.70 9.44
N GLN A 403 6.00 8.88 9.69
CA GLN A 403 4.60 9.31 9.64
C GLN A 403 4.35 10.53 10.54
N ALA A 404 4.83 10.51 11.79
CA ALA A 404 4.68 11.64 12.72
C ALA A 404 5.41 12.90 12.24
N LEU A 405 6.66 12.77 11.77
CA LEU A 405 7.45 13.88 11.23
C LEU A 405 6.80 14.50 9.99
N VAL A 406 6.17 13.69 9.14
CA VAL A 406 5.45 14.16 7.94
C VAL A 406 4.14 14.84 8.33
N ARG A 407 3.32 14.21 9.19
CA ARG A 407 2.05 14.76 9.68
C ARG A 407 2.23 16.12 10.36
N ASP A 408 3.33 16.26 11.09
CA ASP A 408 3.68 17.49 11.77
C ASP A 408 4.62 18.36 10.93
N GLU A 409 4.72 18.10 9.62
CA GLU A 409 5.47 18.81 8.57
C GLU A 409 6.84 19.31 9.05
N CYS A 410 7.62 18.38 9.61
CA CYS A 410 9.00 18.58 10.03
C CYS A 410 10.01 18.29 8.92
N LEU A 411 9.61 17.61 7.85
CA LEU A 411 10.48 17.21 6.74
C LEU A 411 10.15 17.95 5.44
N VAL A 412 11.16 18.12 4.60
CA VAL A 412 11.05 18.48 3.18
C VAL A 412 12.00 17.62 2.36
N PRO A 413 11.65 17.25 1.11
CA PRO A 413 12.59 16.55 0.25
C PRO A 413 13.74 17.47 -0.14
N THR A 414 14.92 16.90 -0.35
CA THR A 414 16.04 17.66 -0.94
C THR A 414 15.97 17.62 -2.47
N LYS A 415 16.67 18.54 -3.13
CA LYS A 415 16.64 18.66 -4.60
C LYS A 415 17.66 17.74 -5.28
N ASP A 416 18.87 17.67 -4.73
CA ASP A 416 20.01 17.05 -5.39
C ASP A 416 20.37 15.67 -4.81
N ALA A 417 19.74 15.25 -3.71
CA ALA A 417 19.98 13.99 -3.01
C ALA A 417 18.64 13.28 -2.71
N PRO A 418 18.03 12.56 -3.68
CA PRO A 418 16.71 11.96 -3.51
C PRO A 418 16.61 11.03 -2.30
N GLU A 419 17.71 10.45 -1.83
CA GLU A 419 17.82 9.61 -0.64
C GLU A 419 17.76 10.37 0.70
N LEU A 420 17.93 11.69 0.68
CA LEU A 420 17.97 12.54 1.87
C LEU A 420 16.75 13.45 1.99
N ALA A 421 16.25 13.62 3.22
CA ALA A 421 15.24 14.59 3.61
C ALA A 421 15.84 15.65 4.54
N TYR A 422 15.45 16.91 4.36
CA TYR A 422 15.88 18.01 5.22
C TYR A 422 14.87 18.22 6.36
N ALA A 423 15.36 18.26 7.60
CA ALA A 423 14.57 18.67 8.75
C ALA A 423 14.42 20.20 8.74
N ARG A 424 13.17 20.68 8.69
CA ARG A 424 12.87 22.12 8.68
C ARG A 424 13.43 22.81 9.92
N GLN A 425 13.83 24.06 9.77
CA GLN A 425 14.18 24.90 10.91
C GLN A 425 12.90 25.39 11.62
N SER A 426 13.02 25.64 12.92
CA SER A 426 11.93 26.27 13.68
C SER A 426 11.68 27.69 13.18
N THR A 427 10.40 28.04 13.01
CA THR A 427 9.95 29.39 12.63
C THR A 427 9.06 29.98 13.71
N ALA A 428 8.74 31.27 13.60
CA ALA A 428 7.79 31.94 14.49
C ALA A 428 6.42 31.23 14.54
N GLU A 429 6.02 30.58 13.44
CA GLU A 429 4.76 29.86 13.32
C GLU A 429 4.84 28.44 13.87
N LYS A 430 6.02 27.81 13.76
CA LYS A 430 6.15 26.37 13.99
C LYS A 430 7.46 25.98 14.62
N TYR A 431 7.36 25.32 15.77
CA TYR A 431 8.49 24.67 16.43
C TYR A 431 8.78 23.31 15.78
N ILE A 432 10.05 23.05 15.45
CA ILE A 432 10.53 21.76 14.94
C ILE A 432 11.50 21.17 15.97
N PRO A 433 11.25 19.96 16.49
CA PRO A 433 12.18 19.31 17.43
C PRO A 433 13.46 18.87 16.73
N ASP A 434 14.53 18.72 17.50
CA ASP A 434 15.77 18.14 17.00
C ASP A 434 15.55 16.69 16.54
N VAL A 435 16.09 16.36 15.38
CA VAL A 435 15.99 15.02 14.78
C VAL A 435 17.39 14.42 14.70
N TYR A 436 17.61 13.33 15.44
CA TYR A 436 18.83 12.54 15.45
C TYR A 436 18.59 11.20 14.75
N TYR A 437 19.62 10.57 14.23
CA TYR A 437 19.58 9.20 13.73
C TYR A 437 20.85 8.47 14.16
N LYS A 438 20.76 7.15 14.35
CA LYS A 438 21.93 6.34 14.70
C LYS A 438 22.69 5.95 13.44
N VAL A 439 23.99 6.20 13.45
CA VAL A 439 24.93 5.74 12.42
C VAL A 439 25.78 4.63 13.05
N SER A 440 25.85 3.45 12.42
CA SER A 440 26.84 2.44 12.76
C SER A 440 28.15 2.78 12.04
N GLU A 441 29.29 2.77 12.76
CA GLU A 441 30.60 3.28 12.32
C GLU A 441 31.07 2.80 10.92
N LEU A 442 30.59 1.67 10.42
CA LEU A 442 30.88 1.16 9.07
C LEU A 442 30.36 2.03 7.90
N SER A 443 29.57 3.07 8.17
CA SER A 443 29.00 3.97 7.14
C SER A 443 29.70 5.33 7.00
N TYR A 444 30.77 5.58 7.77
CA TYR A 444 31.56 6.83 7.69
C TYR A 444 32.32 7.02 6.37
N LEU A 445 32.45 6.00 5.52
CA LEU A 445 33.21 6.13 4.28
C LEU A 445 32.47 6.89 3.15
N PHE A 446 31.16 7.13 3.29
CA PHE A 446 30.34 7.75 2.23
C PHE A 446 29.70 9.10 2.61
N LEU A 447 30.01 9.64 3.79
CA LEU A 447 29.43 10.90 4.29
C LEU A 447 30.56 11.87 4.68
N VAL A 448 31.38 12.27 3.71
CA VAL A 448 32.31 13.41 3.83
C VAL A 448 32.14 14.30 2.61
N VAL A 449 31.48 15.44 2.86
CA VAL A 449 31.40 16.72 2.12
C VAL A 449 31.12 16.68 0.62
#